data_AF-A0A7C2HB52-F1
#
_entry.id   AF-A0A7C2HB52-F1
#
_cell.length_a   1.000
_cell.length_b   1.000
_cell.length_c   1.000
_cell.angle_alpha   90.00
_cell.angle_beta   90.00
_cell.angle_gamma   90.00
#
_symmetry.space_group_name_H-M   'P 1'
#
loop_
_entity.id
_entity.type
_entity.pdbx_description
1 polymer ?
#
loop_
_entity_poly.entity_id
_entity_poly.type
_entity_poly.pdbx_seq_one_letter_code
_entity_poly.pdbx_strand_id
1 'polypeptide(L)'
;MAKLKMFEVDRENEYKKCGCCNWEVSKVYLMATTQEEADRLFNESEIEDGEPRGLCGDCMCALLAETGYTIETESAWSQRKKEQPQN
;
A
#
# COMPACT_ATOMS: atom_id res chain seq x y z
N MET A 1 -7.08 15.30 -2.04
CA MET A 1 -6.39 14.12 -1.49
C MET A 1 -6.03 13.20 -2.65
N ALA A 2 -4.80 12.66 -2.67
CA ALA A 2 -4.39 11.69 -3.69
C ALA A 2 -5.10 10.34 -3.43
N LYS A 3 -5.51 9.66 -4.51
CA LYS A 3 -6.08 8.32 -4.41
C LYS A 3 -4.94 7.31 -4.29
N LEU A 4 -4.78 6.73 -3.10
CA LEU A 4 -3.86 5.62 -2.91
C LEU A 4 -4.53 4.30 -3.32
N LYS A 5 -3.72 3.39 -3.83
CA LYS A 5 -4.08 2.01 -4.15
C LYS A 5 -3.07 1.10 -3.47
N MET A 6 -3.52 -0.11 -3.15
CA MET A 6 -2.65 -1.16 -2.63
C MET A 6 -2.08 -1.96 -3.81
N PHE A 7 -0.77 -2.10 -3.84
CA PHE A 7 -0.04 -2.84 -4.87
C PHE A 7 0.77 -3.96 -4.24
N GLU A 8 0.76 -5.13 -4.88
CA GLU A 8 1.70 -6.20 -4.57
C GLU A 8 3.10 -5.80 -5.07
N VAL A 9 4.10 -5.96 -4.20
CA VAL A 9 5.51 -5.65 -4.51
C VAL A 9 6.38 -6.90 -4.31
N ASP A 10 7.63 -6.83 -4.77
CA ASP A 10 8.60 -7.92 -4.65
C ASP A 10 8.19 -9.22 -5.39
N ARG A 11 7.49 -9.08 -6.52
CA ARG A 11 6.82 -10.18 -7.22
C ARG A 11 7.75 -11.32 -7.68
N GLU A 12 9.06 -11.09 -7.70
CA GLU A 12 10.06 -12.07 -8.14
C GLU A 12 10.47 -13.06 -7.02
N ASN A 13 10.26 -12.72 -5.75
CA ASN A 13 10.60 -13.59 -4.62
C ASN A 13 9.41 -14.45 -4.18
N GLU A 14 9.60 -15.77 -4.11
CA GLU A 14 8.55 -16.72 -3.68
C GLU A 14 8.14 -16.51 -2.21
N TYR A 15 9.12 -16.18 -1.38
CA TYR A 15 8.97 -15.93 0.05
C TYR A 15 9.56 -14.57 0.41
N LYS A 16 8.80 -13.79 1.18
CA LYS A 16 9.08 -12.39 1.50
C LYS A 16 8.90 -12.17 3.00
N LYS A 17 9.67 -11.25 3.59
CA LYS A 17 9.45 -10.85 4.99
C LYS A 17 8.55 -9.63 5.06
N CYS A 18 7.51 -9.70 5.90
CA CYS A 18 6.71 -8.54 6.23
C CYS A 18 7.55 -7.52 7.02
N GLY A 19 7.45 -6.23 6.69
CA GLY A 19 8.20 -5.15 7.37
C GLY A 19 7.73 -4.82 8.78
N CYS A 20 6.61 -5.39 9.23
CA CYS A 20 6.07 -5.16 10.56
C CYS A 20 6.23 -6.40 11.45
N CYS A 21 5.61 -7.52 11.08
CA CYS A 21 5.66 -8.74 11.90
C CYS A 21 6.89 -9.63 11.64
N ASN A 22 7.70 -9.31 10.63
CA ASN A 22 8.90 -10.06 10.24
C ASN A 22 8.68 -11.54 9.87
N TRP A 23 7.41 -11.96 9.70
CA TRP A 23 7.06 -13.31 9.26
C TRP A 23 7.32 -13.47 7.77
N GLU A 24 7.64 -14.71 7.39
CA GLU A 24 7.73 -15.13 5.99
C GLU A 24 6.33 -15.32 5.41
N VAL A 25 6.08 -14.68 4.28
CA VAL A 25 4.78 -14.65 3.60
C VAL A 25 4.96 -14.73 2.09
N SER A 26 3.93 -15.17 1.37
CA SER A 26 3.94 -15.26 -0.09
C SER A 26 3.82 -13.89 -0.77
N LYS A 27 3.20 -12.92 -0.09
CA LYS A 27 2.87 -11.61 -0.66
C LYS A 27 3.05 -10.49 0.36
N VAL A 28 3.58 -9.38 -0.13
CA VAL A 28 3.66 -8.12 0.61
C VAL A 28 3.16 -6.97 -0.25
N TYR A 29 2.66 -5.94 0.41
CA TYR A 29 1.92 -4.85 -0.21
C TYR A 29 2.45 -3.48 0.22
N LEU A 30 2.33 -2.51 -0.67
CA LEU A 30 2.54 -1.08 -0.40
C LEU A 30 1.36 -0.26 -0.91
N MET A 31 1.13 0.90 -0.28
CA MET A 31 0.19 1.90 -0.76
C MET A 31 0.91 2.97 -1.57
N ALA A 32 0.47 3.21 -2.80
CA ALA A 32 1.01 4.24 -3.69
C ALA A 32 -0.07 4.75 -4.65
N THR A 33 0.24 5.75 -5.48
CA THR A 33 -0.68 6.21 -6.53
C THR A 33 -0.59 5.37 -7.80
N THR A 34 0.59 4.79 -8.07
CA THR A 34 0.86 3.92 -9.21
C THR A 34 1.68 2.70 -8.79
N GLN A 35 1.66 1.65 -9.62
CA GLN A 35 2.50 0.46 -9.39
C GLN A 35 3.99 0.81 -9.48
N GLU A 36 4.39 1.66 -10.44
CA GLU A 36 5.77 2.11 -10.59
C GLU A 36 6.26 2.83 -9.34
N GLU A 37 5.42 3.68 -8.74
CA GLU A 37 5.73 4.32 -7.48
C GLU A 37 5.85 3.31 -6.34
N ALA A 38 4.98 2.30 -6.26
CA ALA A 38 5.07 1.25 -5.25
C ALA A 38 6.36 0.42 -5.39
N ASP A 39 6.72 0.03 -6.61
CA ASP A 39 7.94 -0.72 -6.89
C ASP A 39 9.18 0.14 -6.58
N ARG A 40 9.15 1.43 -6.93
CA ARG A 40 10.20 2.39 -6.58
C ARG A 40 10.34 2.55 -5.07
N LEU A 41 9.23 2.76 -4.35
CA LEU A 41 9.22 2.88 -2.89
C LEU A 41 9.71 1.62 -2.18
N PHE A 42 9.52 0.44 -2.78
CA PHE A 42 10.07 -0.80 -2.24
C PHE A 42 11.59 -0.91 -2.45
N ASN A 43 12.12 -0.40 -3.57
CA ASN A 43 13.52 -0.55 -3.94
C ASN A 43 14.43 0.61 -3.48
N GLU A 44 13.92 1.84 -3.45
CA GLU A 44 14.68 3.09 -3.22
C GLU A 44 14.61 3.63 -1.80
N SER A 45 13.75 3.07 -0.96
CA SER A 45 13.62 3.44 0.43
C SER A 45 14.97 3.25 1.15
N GLU A 46 15.76 4.34 1.17
CA GLU A 46 16.99 4.43 1.92
C GLU A 46 16.65 4.42 3.40
N ILE A 47 17.38 3.57 4.08
CA ILE A 47 17.03 2.99 5.35
C ILE A 47 17.69 3.83 6.43
N GLU A 48 16.97 4.79 7.02
CA GLU A 48 17.51 5.55 8.16
C GLU A 48 17.42 4.71 9.46
N ASP A 49 16.51 3.73 9.53
CA ASP A 49 16.24 2.90 10.73
C ASP A 49 15.98 1.40 10.49
N GLY A 50 16.26 0.88 9.31
CA GLY A 50 16.45 -0.56 9.10
C GLY A 50 15.51 -1.28 8.13
N GLU A 51 14.26 -0.85 7.89
CA GLU A 51 13.36 -1.62 6.99
C GLU A 51 12.31 -0.80 6.23
N PRO A 52 12.29 -0.93 4.90
CA PRO A 52 11.12 -0.77 4.06
C PRO A 52 10.80 -2.13 3.45
N ARG A 53 9.85 -2.82 4.04
CA ARG A 53 9.31 -4.03 3.44
C ARG A 53 7.82 -3.83 3.32
N GLY A 54 7.27 -4.22 2.17
CA GLY A 54 5.83 -4.31 2.05
C GLY A 54 5.25 -5.05 3.27
N LEU A 55 4.03 -4.70 3.61
CA LEU A 55 3.34 -5.35 4.70
C LEU A 55 2.62 -6.59 4.18
N CYS A 56 2.57 -7.66 4.98
CA CYS A 56 1.60 -8.72 4.73
C CYS A 56 0.17 -8.17 4.83
N GLY A 57 -0.81 -8.96 4.36
CA GLY A 57 -2.22 -8.56 4.39
C GLY A 57 -2.70 -8.14 5.78
N ASP A 58 -2.30 -8.86 6.83
CA ASP A 58 -2.74 -8.58 8.21
C ASP A 58 -2.18 -7.26 8.73
N CYS A 59 -0.88 -7.03 8.58
CA CYS A 59 -0.25 -5.78 9.00
C CYS A 59 -0.74 -4.59 8.17
N MET A 60 -1.05 -4.79 6.88
CA MET A 60 -1.66 -3.74 6.06
C MET A 60 -3.08 -3.41 6.55
N CYS A 61 -3.91 -4.40 6.87
CA CYS A 61 -5.23 -4.18 7.43
C CYS A 61 -5.19 -3.44 8.77
N ALA A 62 -4.24 -3.79 9.65
CA ALA A 62 -4.03 -3.09 10.92
C ALA A 62 -3.67 -1.61 10.67
N LEU A 63 -2.72 -1.34 9.77
CA LEU A 63 -2.34 0.01 9.37
C LEU A 63 -3.56 0.82 8.87
N LEU A 64 -4.36 0.24 7.97
CA LEU A 64 -5.55 0.87 7.41
C LEU A 64 -6.58 1.23 8.50
N ALA A 65 -6.79 0.34 9.47
CA ALA A 65 -7.72 0.55 10.57
C ALA A 65 -7.24 1.62 11.56
N GLU A 66 -5.95 1.63 11.91
CA GLU A 66 -5.37 2.57 12.87
C GLU A 66 -5.30 4.01 12.33
N THR A 67 -5.03 4.15 11.03
CA THR A 67 -4.84 5.46 10.39
C THR A 67 -6.13 6.03 9.76
N GLY A 68 -7.23 5.28 9.80
CA GLY A 68 -8.55 5.75 9.39
C GLY A 68 -8.76 5.83 7.86
N TYR A 69 -8.08 4.98 7.08
CA TYR A 69 -8.33 4.89 5.65
C TYR A 69 -9.73 4.35 5.35
N THR A 70 -10.33 4.84 4.26
CA THR A 70 -11.59 4.29 3.73
C THR A 70 -11.30 3.49 2.45
N ILE A 71 -11.78 2.25 2.39
CA ILE A 71 -11.63 1.38 1.22
C ILE A 71 -12.84 1.57 0.30
N GLU A 72 -12.58 1.81 -0.98
CA GLU A 72 -13.63 2.24 -1.91
C GLU A 72 -13.44 1.61 -3.29
N THR A 73 -14.55 1.32 -3.95
CA THR A 73 -14.54 0.83 -5.33
C THR A 73 -14.24 1.96 -6.31
N GLU A 74 -13.77 1.61 -7.51
CA GLU A 74 -13.59 2.57 -8.61
C GLU A 74 -14.90 3.32 -8.93
N SER A 75 -16.05 2.64 -8.85
CA SER A 75 -17.37 3.25 -9.07
C SER A 75 -17.72 4.28 -7.97
N ALA A 76 -17.52 3.94 -6.70
CA ALA A 76 -17.82 4.83 -5.57
C ALA A 76 -16.91 6.07 -5.53
N TRP A 77 -15.64 5.92 -5.89
CA TRP A 77 -14.72 7.04 -6.04
C TRP A 77 -15.16 7.99 -7.16
N SER A 78 -15.53 7.42 -8.31
CA SER A 78 -15.95 8.19 -9.49
C SER A 78 -17.24 8.98 -9.25
N GLN A 79 -18.15 8.44 -8.45
CA GLN A 79 -19.38 9.12 -8.06
C GLN A 79 -19.11 10.30 -7.13
N ARG A 80 -18.32 10.13 -6.06
CA ARG A 80 -17.98 11.25 -5.16
C ARG A 80 -17.28 12.41 -5.85
N LYS A 81 -16.41 12.14 -6.82
CA LYS A 81 -15.79 13.20 -7.63
C LYS A 81 -16.80 14.03 -8.42
N LYS A 82 -17.92 13.44 -8.84
CA LYS A 82 -18.98 14.16 -9.58
C LYS A 82 -19.86 15.00 -8.63
N GLU A 83 -19.94 14.60 -7.37
CA GLU A 83 -20.78 15.25 -6.35
C GLU A 83 -20.05 16.37 -5.59
N GLN A 84 -18.72 16.45 -5.69
CA GLN A 84 -17.97 17.57 -5.13
C GLN A 84 -18.16 18.82 -6.01
N PRO A 85 -18.67 19.94 -5.48
CA PRO A 85 -18.79 21.18 -6.23
C PRO A 85 -17.40 21.65 -6.68
N GLN A 86 -17.26 21.95 -7.96
CA GLN A 86 -16.10 22.65 -8.51
C GLN A 86 -16.09 24.07 -7.93
N ASN A 87 -15.33 24.26 -6.86
CA ASN A 87 -14.94 25.59 -6.36
C ASN A 87 -13.56 25.93 -6.91
#